data_AF-A0A6G0UA42-F1
#
_entry.id   AF-A0A6G0UA42-F1
#
_cell.length_a   1.000
_cell.length_b   1.000
_cell.length_c   1.000
_cell.angle_alpha   90.00
_cell.angle_beta   90.00
_cell.angle_gamma   90.00
#
_symmetry.space_group_name_H-M   'P 1'
#
loop_
_entity.id
_entity.type
_entity.pdbx_description
1 polymer ?
#
loop_
_entity_poly.entity_id
_entity_poly.type
_entity_poly.pdbx_seq_one_letter_code
_entity_poly.pdbx_strand_id
1 'polypeptide(L)'
;SNSKAHGVFIFNSNAQEVTLGPAPHLTYRTIGGQLELFFFPGPTPEAVIQQYQQVIGRPYLPPYWSLGFQLCRWGYNGTDDIMGAVNRTRAAGIPQDVQFSDIDYMNRYQDFTYNKDDPKWNNLPTVIDSLHKDYGMHFTLILDPGVEADYDSFKRGRDAGTAFIEWPRMDLVPKQLEDTYPMVKGTKIMLGK
;
A
#
# COMPACT_ATOMS: atom_id res chain seq x y z
N SER A 1 41.90 -1.28 0.61
CA SER A 1 40.91 -0.63 -0.26
C SER A 1 41.11 0.89 -0.16
N ASN A 2 40.73 1.66 -1.19
CA ASN A 2 40.89 3.13 -1.21
C ASN A 2 39.62 3.87 -0.72
N SER A 3 38.73 3.17 -0.01
CA SER A 3 37.44 3.67 0.51
C SER A 3 36.52 4.36 -0.51
N LYS A 4 36.70 4.10 -1.81
CA LYS A 4 35.80 4.59 -2.87
C LYS A 4 34.60 3.65 -3.05
N ALA A 5 33.46 4.22 -3.39
CA ALA A 5 32.23 3.52 -3.71
C ALA A 5 31.77 3.86 -5.14
N HIS A 6 31.05 2.92 -5.75
CA HIS A 6 30.26 3.14 -6.97
C HIS A 6 28.92 2.41 -6.83
N GLY A 7 27.95 2.73 -7.67
CA GLY A 7 26.65 2.07 -7.73
C GLY A 7 26.29 1.65 -9.15
N VAL A 8 25.43 0.64 -9.27
CA VAL A 8 24.84 0.20 -10.53
C VAL A 8 23.34 0.04 -10.32
N PHE A 9 22.52 0.62 -11.19
CA PHE A 9 21.07 0.40 -11.23
C PHE A 9 20.71 -0.28 -12.55
N ILE A 10 20.05 -1.44 -12.46
CA ILE A 10 19.53 -2.17 -13.61
C ILE A 10 18.05 -1.87 -13.70
N PHE A 11 17.66 -1.09 -14.71
CA PHE A 11 16.28 -0.63 -14.86
C PHE A 11 15.45 -1.69 -15.60
N ASN A 12 14.96 -2.66 -14.84
CA ASN A 12 14.16 -3.77 -15.34
C ASN A 12 13.16 -4.21 -14.26
N SER A 13 11.90 -4.41 -14.66
CA SER A 13 10.79 -4.76 -13.76
C SER A 13 10.24 -6.18 -13.96
N ASN A 14 10.84 -6.96 -14.87
CA ASN A 14 10.51 -8.37 -15.03
C ASN A 14 11.03 -9.19 -13.84
N ALA A 15 10.51 -10.41 -13.67
CA ALA A 15 11.03 -11.31 -12.65
C ALA A 15 12.53 -11.57 -12.89
N GLN A 16 13.32 -11.40 -11.84
CA GLN A 16 14.76 -11.32 -11.94
C GLN A 16 15.46 -11.97 -10.73
N GLU A 17 16.68 -12.41 -10.94
CA GLU A 17 17.55 -13.03 -9.95
C GLU A 17 18.93 -12.34 -9.99
N VAL A 18 19.52 -12.14 -8.82
CA VAL A 18 20.91 -11.74 -8.65
C VAL A 18 21.63 -12.80 -7.82
N THR A 19 22.63 -13.46 -8.41
CA THR A 19 23.46 -14.45 -7.72
C THR A 19 24.86 -13.88 -7.50
N LEU A 20 25.36 -13.93 -6.26
CA LEU A 20 26.74 -13.60 -5.94
C LEU A 20 27.61 -14.85 -6.04
N GLY A 21 28.77 -14.74 -6.67
CA GLY A 21 29.71 -15.86 -6.78
C GLY A 21 30.84 -15.82 -5.74
N PRO A 22 31.65 -16.89 -5.66
CA PRO A 22 32.75 -17.01 -4.70
C PRO A 22 33.94 -16.08 -4.99
N ALA A 23 34.14 -15.71 -6.26
CA ALA A 23 35.03 -14.62 -6.68
C ALA A 23 34.22 -13.30 -6.75
N PRO A 24 34.84 -12.11 -6.75
CA PRO A 24 34.10 -10.83 -6.77
C PRO A 24 33.39 -10.64 -8.13
N HIS A 25 32.17 -11.17 -8.23
CA HIS A 25 31.27 -10.99 -9.35
C HIS A 25 29.82 -11.23 -8.90
N LEU A 26 28.91 -10.70 -9.70
CA LEU A 26 27.48 -11.00 -9.63
C LEU A 26 27.01 -11.49 -11.01
N THR A 27 26.02 -12.36 -11.02
CA THR A 27 25.27 -12.74 -12.22
C THR A 27 23.86 -12.19 -12.11
N TYR A 28 23.45 -11.37 -13.08
CA TYR A 28 22.08 -10.86 -13.20
C TYR A 28 21.33 -11.67 -14.26
N ARG A 29 20.15 -12.18 -13.91
CA ARG A 29 19.26 -12.92 -14.82
C ARG A 29 17.86 -12.32 -14.75
N THR A 30 17.25 -12.08 -15.90
CA THR A 30 15.86 -11.60 -15.99
C THR A 30 15.11 -12.43 -17.04
N ILE A 31 13.80 -12.60 -16.85
CA ILE A 31 12.96 -13.34 -17.79
C ILE A 31 12.49 -12.48 -18.99
N GLY A 32 12.83 -11.19 -19.03
CA GLY A 32 12.41 -10.30 -20.11
C GLY A 32 12.91 -8.87 -19.96
N GLY A 33 12.38 -7.99 -20.81
CA GLY A 33 12.78 -6.58 -20.84
C GLY A 33 14.13 -6.36 -21.53
N GLN A 34 14.68 -5.15 -21.34
CA GLN A 34 15.99 -4.78 -21.87
C GLN A 34 17.01 -4.70 -20.73
N LEU A 35 18.29 -4.78 -21.07
CA LEU A 35 19.38 -4.50 -20.15
C LEU A 35 19.73 -3.01 -20.22
N GLU A 36 19.02 -2.21 -19.44
CA GLU A 36 19.31 -0.79 -19.24
C GLU A 36 20.06 -0.60 -17.91
N LEU A 37 21.31 -0.11 -17.98
CA LEU A 37 22.20 0.00 -16.82
C LEU A 37 22.67 1.45 -16.62
N PHE A 38 22.54 1.93 -15.39
CA PHE A 38 23.07 3.21 -14.95
C PHE A 38 24.25 2.97 -14.00
N PHE A 39 25.35 3.70 -14.20
CA PHE A 39 26.55 3.62 -13.37
C PHE A 39 26.77 4.93 -12.61
N PHE A 40 27.00 4.83 -11.30
CA PHE A 40 27.15 5.95 -10.39
C PHE A 40 28.57 5.93 -9.80
N PRO A 41 29.51 6.77 -10.28
CA PRO A 41 30.93 6.64 -9.95
C PRO A 41 31.34 7.13 -8.55
N GLY A 42 30.43 7.72 -7.76
CA GLY A 42 30.72 8.20 -6.40
C GLY A 42 31.56 9.48 -6.37
N PRO A 43 32.62 9.58 -5.52
CA PRO A 43 33.40 8.49 -4.95
C PRO A 43 33.00 8.05 -3.53
N THR A 44 32.17 8.81 -2.82
CA THR A 44 31.68 8.42 -1.49
C THR A 44 30.33 7.70 -1.60
N PRO A 45 29.95 6.84 -0.63
CA PRO A 45 28.63 6.22 -0.61
C PRO A 45 27.48 7.25 -0.74
N GLU A 46 27.59 8.40 -0.08
CA GLU A 46 26.59 9.47 -0.14
C GLU A 46 26.48 10.06 -1.54
N ALA A 47 27.63 10.28 -2.22
CA ALA A 47 27.65 10.77 -3.59
C ALA A 47 27.01 9.76 -4.56
N VAL A 48 27.24 8.46 -4.37
CA VAL A 48 26.59 7.40 -5.15
C VAL A 48 25.07 7.45 -4.98
N ILE A 49 24.57 7.56 -3.76
CA ILE A 49 23.12 7.66 -3.50
C ILE A 49 22.52 8.94 -4.10
N GLN A 50 23.22 10.07 -4.02
CA GLN A 50 22.77 11.32 -4.65
C GLN A 50 22.69 11.21 -6.18
N GLN A 51 23.68 10.58 -6.82
CA GLN A 51 23.68 10.33 -8.26
C GLN A 51 22.53 9.39 -8.66
N TYR A 52 22.27 8.34 -7.87
CA TYR A 52 21.13 7.44 -8.07
C TYR A 52 19.78 8.18 -7.98
N GLN A 53 19.62 9.05 -6.97
CA GLN A 53 18.40 9.84 -6.79
C GLN A 53 18.20 10.91 -7.89
N GLN A 54 19.24 11.30 -8.63
CA GLN A 54 19.07 12.14 -9.82
C GLN A 54 18.37 11.39 -10.97
N VAL A 55 18.43 10.04 -10.97
CA VAL A 55 17.78 9.19 -11.98
C VAL A 55 16.37 8.79 -11.52
N ILE A 56 16.23 8.25 -10.31
CA ILE A 56 14.95 7.69 -9.84
C ILE A 56 14.03 8.70 -9.12
N GLY A 57 14.52 9.91 -8.88
CA GLY A 57 13.86 10.92 -8.07
C GLY A 57 14.32 10.92 -6.61
N ARG A 58 14.10 12.06 -5.96
CA ARG A 58 14.41 12.24 -4.53
C ARG A 58 13.24 11.76 -3.67
N PRO A 59 13.48 11.32 -2.43
CA PRO A 59 12.42 11.04 -1.47
C PRO A 59 11.46 12.22 -1.34
N TYR A 60 10.16 11.93 -1.22
CA TYR A 60 9.15 12.93 -0.93
C TYR A 60 9.37 13.53 0.48
N LEU A 61 8.96 14.78 0.68
CA LEU A 61 8.99 15.43 1.99
C LEU A 61 7.70 15.09 2.77
N PRO A 62 7.77 14.28 3.85
CA PRO A 62 6.58 13.93 4.61
C PRO A 62 6.02 15.09 5.44
N PRO A 63 4.71 15.06 5.76
CA PRO A 63 4.14 16.01 6.71
C PRO A 63 4.75 15.78 8.09
N TYR A 64 4.96 16.86 8.84
CA TYR A 64 5.73 16.80 10.09
C TYR A 64 5.17 15.79 11.10
N TRP A 65 3.83 15.71 11.22
CA TRP A 65 3.15 14.80 12.15
C TRP A 65 3.44 13.32 11.88
N SER A 66 3.79 12.93 10.65
CA SER A 66 4.07 11.53 10.33
C SER A 66 5.45 11.08 10.82
N LEU A 67 6.28 12.01 11.33
CA LEU A 67 7.55 11.69 12.00
C LEU A 67 7.34 11.30 13.48
N GLY A 68 6.13 11.49 13.99
CA GLY A 68 5.74 11.11 15.35
C GLY A 68 5.46 9.61 15.52
N PHE A 69 5.15 9.19 16.75
CA PHE A 69 4.83 7.80 17.04
C PHE A 69 3.44 7.43 16.51
N GLN A 70 3.34 6.25 15.90
CA GLN A 70 2.14 5.77 15.21
C GLN A 70 1.73 4.41 15.76
N LEU A 71 0.43 4.22 16.01
CA LEU A 71 -0.09 2.97 16.57
C LEU A 71 -1.17 2.36 15.66
N CYS A 72 -1.01 1.08 15.37
CA CYS A 72 -1.92 0.27 14.57
C CYS A 72 -1.97 -1.16 15.12
N ARG A 73 -3.04 -1.88 14.80
CA ARG A 73 -3.09 -3.33 14.79
C ARG A 73 -4.23 -3.81 13.90
N TRP A 74 -4.11 -5.03 13.41
CA TRP A 74 -5.26 -5.80 13.00
C TRP A 74 -6.00 -6.33 14.23
N GLY A 75 -7.33 -6.21 14.21
CA GLY A 75 -8.24 -6.75 15.21
C GLY A 75 -8.70 -5.72 16.24
N TYR A 76 -8.74 -4.43 15.89
CA TYR A 76 -9.52 -3.49 16.70
C TYR A 76 -10.99 -3.86 16.61
N ASN A 77 -11.65 -4.05 17.75
CA ASN A 77 -13.04 -4.51 17.79
C ASN A 77 -14.02 -3.34 17.99
N GLY A 78 -13.87 -2.28 17.20
CA GLY A 78 -14.67 -1.07 17.27
C GLY A 78 -13.92 0.15 17.77
N THR A 79 -14.60 1.29 17.71
CA THR A 79 -14.04 2.59 18.09
C THR A 79 -13.68 2.67 19.57
N ASP A 80 -14.38 1.94 20.44
CA ASP A 80 -14.11 1.91 21.88
C ASP A 80 -12.76 1.25 22.17
N ASP A 81 -12.38 0.23 21.40
CA ASP A 81 -11.08 -0.44 21.54
C ASP A 81 -9.95 0.47 21.03
N ILE A 82 -10.19 1.19 19.91
CA ILE A 82 -9.28 2.24 19.41
C ILE A 82 -9.05 3.31 20.49
N MET A 83 -10.12 3.89 21.03
CA MET A 83 -10.03 4.90 22.08
C MET A 83 -9.43 4.34 23.36
N GLY A 84 -9.69 3.08 23.69
CA GLY A 84 -9.05 2.38 24.79
C GLY A 84 -7.53 2.32 24.62
N ALA A 85 -7.03 2.05 23.41
CA ALA A 85 -5.60 2.08 23.12
C ALA A 85 -5.03 3.49 23.24
N VAL A 86 -5.65 4.50 22.61
CA VAL A 86 -5.22 5.91 22.69
C VAL A 86 -5.15 6.38 24.15
N ASN A 87 -6.21 6.13 24.92
CA ASN A 87 -6.29 6.55 26.32
C ASN A 87 -5.23 5.88 27.19
N ARG A 88 -4.95 4.58 27.01
CA ARG A 88 -3.88 3.90 27.74
C ARG A 88 -2.50 4.46 27.39
N THR A 89 -2.22 4.73 26.12
CA THR A 89 -0.95 5.34 25.67
C THR A 89 -0.75 6.71 26.29
N ARG A 90 -1.79 7.55 26.27
CA ARG A 90 -1.75 8.89 26.88
C ARG A 90 -1.62 8.84 28.40
N ALA A 91 -2.33 7.94 29.08
CA ALA A 91 -2.24 7.75 30.52
C ALA A 91 -0.83 7.31 30.97
N ALA A 92 -0.11 6.58 30.10
CA ALA A 92 1.28 6.21 30.32
C ALA A 92 2.29 7.35 30.03
N GLY A 93 1.82 8.53 29.58
CA GLY A 93 2.68 9.66 29.22
C GLY A 93 3.48 9.45 27.93
N ILE A 94 3.07 8.52 27.07
CA ILE A 94 3.75 8.21 25.81
C ILE A 94 3.19 9.14 24.71
N PRO A 95 4.04 9.93 24.02
CA PRO A 95 3.60 10.72 22.86
C PRO A 95 3.10 9.82 21.73
N GLN A 96 1.96 10.16 21.14
CA GLN A 96 1.39 9.48 19.98
C GLN A 96 0.76 10.53 19.06
N ASP A 97 1.18 10.55 17.80
CA ASP A 97 0.74 11.53 16.81
C ASP A 97 -0.29 10.93 15.85
N VAL A 98 -0.24 9.61 15.61
CA VAL A 98 -1.10 8.94 14.61
C VAL A 98 -1.75 7.70 15.18
N GLN A 99 -3.05 7.57 14.95
CA GLN A 99 -3.82 6.34 15.18
C GLN A 99 -4.27 5.76 13.85
N PHE A 100 -4.27 4.43 13.76
CA PHE A 100 -4.73 3.70 12.58
C PHE A 100 -5.94 2.84 12.91
N SER A 101 -6.64 2.42 11.86
CA SER A 101 -7.41 1.18 11.85
C SER A 101 -6.97 0.34 10.65
N ASP A 102 -6.80 -0.95 10.88
CA ASP A 102 -6.74 -1.96 9.81
C ASP A 102 -8.15 -2.18 9.22
N ILE A 103 -8.33 -3.15 8.33
CA ILE A 103 -9.57 -3.46 7.58
C ILE A 103 -10.82 -3.67 8.45
N ASP A 104 -10.68 -3.77 9.77
CA ASP A 104 -11.76 -4.01 10.74
C ASP A 104 -12.87 -2.93 10.69
N TYR A 105 -12.53 -1.70 10.29
CA TYR A 105 -13.50 -0.60 10.21
C TYR A 105 -14.45 -0.72 9.02
N MET A 106 -14.06 -1.47 7.99
CA MET A 106 -14.78 -1.56 6.72
C MET A 106 -16.04 -2.42 6.87
N ASN A 107 -17.06 -2.15 6.05
CA ASN A 107 -18.19 -3.06 5.91
C ASN A 107 -17.72 -4.29 5.11
N ARG A 108 -17.66 -5.47 5.74
CA ARG A 108 -17.21 -6.72 5.09
C ARG A 108 -15.87 -6.59 4.34
N TYR A 109 -14.93 -5.78 4.85
CA TYR A 109 -13.63 -5.55 4.20
C TYR A 109 -13.72 -4.87 2.82
N GLN A 110 -14.82 -4.17 2.53
CA GLN A 110 -15.00 -3.41 1.29
C GLN A 110 -14.30 -2.06 1.38
N ASP A 111 -13.37 -1.80 0.45
CA ASP A 111 -12.73 -0.49 0.33
C ASP A 111 -13.75 0.64 0.16
N PHE A 112 -13.38 1.81 0.69
CA PHE A 112 -14.21 3.03 0.67
C PHE A 112 -15.51 2.94 1.48
N THR A 113 -15.60 1.98 2.40
CA THR A 113 -16.72 1.86 3.34
C THR A 113 -16.22 1.95 4.78
N TYR A 114 -17.11 2.30 5.69
CA TYR A 114 -16.99 1.92 7.10
C TYR A 114 -18.31 1.27 7.52
N ASN A 115 -18.28 0.38 8.51
CA ASN A 115 -19.46 -0.36 8.93
C ASN A 115 -20.43 0.51 9.76
N LYS A 116 -21.16 1.39 9.08
CA LYS A 116 -22.13 2.32 9.68
C LYS A 116 -23.30 1.63 10.38
N ASP A 117 -23.57 0.38 10.03
CA ASP A 117 -24.70 -0.39 10.55
C ASP A 117 -24.30 -1.23 11.79
N ASP A 118 -23.01 -1.35 12.08
CA ASP A 118 -22.49 -1.96 13.30
C ASP A 118 -22.34 -0.89 14.41
N PRO A 119 -23.02 -1.05 15.57
CA PRO A 119 -22.89 -0.16 16.71
C PRO A 119 -21.46 0.06 17.22
N LYS A 120 -20.52 -0.85 16.91
CA LYS A 120 -19.11 -0.72 17.27
C LYS A 120 -18.34 0.28 16.40
N TRP A 121 -18.85 0.59 15.21
CA TRP A 121 -18.14 1.35 14.17
C TRP A 121 -18.92 2.56 13.66
N ASN A 122 -20.22 2.65 13.93
CA ASN A 122 -21.09 3.69 13.41
C ASN A 122 -20.71 5.13 13.81
N ASN A 123 -19.94 5.29 14.89
CA ASN A 123 -19.42 6.56 15.41
C ASN A 123 -17.95 6.82 15.03
N LEU A 124 -17.36 6.02 14.13
CA LEU A 124 -15.97 6.19 13.69
C LEU A 124 -15.65 7.62 13.23
N PRO A 125 -16.47 8.30 12.41
CA PRO A 125 -16.20 9.69 12.03
C PRO A 125 -16.13 10.63 13.24
N THR A 126 -16.99 10.43 14.25
CA THR A 126 -16.97 11.22 15.49
C THR A 126 -15.70 10.96 16.31
N VAL A 127 -15.23 9.71 16.38
CA VAL A 127 -13.97 9.38 17.06
C VAL A 127 -12.80 10.03 16.35
N ILE A 128 -12.71 9.93 15.03
CA ILE A 128 -11.65 10.58 14.24
C ILE A 128 -11.66 12.09 14.46
N ASP A 129 -12.84 12.72 14.44
CA ASP A 129 -13.00 14.15 14.74
C ASP A 129 -12.49 14.52 16.14
N SER A 130 -12.75 13.70 17.15
CA SER A 130 -12.27 13.94 18.51
C SER A 130 -10.76 13.82 18.63
N LEU A 131 -10.14 12.84 17.94
CA LEU A 131 -8.68 12.70 17.89
C LEU A 131 -8.02 13.96 17.29
N HIS A 132 -8.59 14.48 16.20
CA HIS A 132 -8.11 15.72 15.59
C HIS A 132 -8.28 16.94 16.51
N LYS A 133 -9.49 17.14 17.06
CA LYS A 133 -9.86 18.37 17.79
C LYS A 133 -9.27 18.43 19.20
N ASP A 134 -9.32 17.32 19.93
CA ASP A 134 -9.03 17.28 21.36
C ASP A 134 -7.56 16.97 21.66
N TYR A 135 -6.90 16.25 20.75
CA TYR A 135 -5.51 15.80 20.95
C TYR A 135 -4.53 16.27 19.86
N GLY A 136 -5.01 16.87 18.76
CA GLY A 136 -4.16 17.24 17.63
C GLY A 136 -3.53 16.02 16.93
N MET A 137 -4.11 14.84 17.11
CA MET A 137 -3.64 13.60 16.50
C MET A 137 -4.19 13.46 15.08
N HIS A 138 -3.54 12.65 14.26
CA HIS A 138 -4.00 12.29 12.91
C HIS A 138 -4.53 10.85 12.86
N PHE A 139 -5.42 10.58 11.92
CA PHE A 139 -5.95 9.23 11.68
C PHE A 139 -5.60 8.74 10.28
N THR A 140 -5.08 7.51 10.17
CA THR A 140 -4.75 6.88 8.88
C THR A 140 -5.54 5.59 8.69
N LEU A 141 -6.02 5.38 7.47
CA LEU A 141 -6.81 4.21 7.07
C LEU A 141 -6.01 3.37 6.08
N ILE A 142 -6.13 2.05 6.20
CA ILE A 142 -5.71 1.13 5.14
C ILE A 142 -6.72 1.18 3.98
N LEU A 143 -6.22 0.98 2.76
CA LEU A 143 -7.01 0.69 1.57
C LEU A 143 -6.30 -0.41 0.81
N ASP A 144 -7.05 -1.39 0.33
CA ASP A 144 -6.55 -2.46 -0.52
C ASP A 144 -6.74 -2.10 -2.01
N PRO A 145 -5.98 -2.73 -2.92
CA PRO A 145 -6.17 -2.53 -4.36
C PRO A 145 -7.29 -3.41 -4.94
N GLY A 146 -7.70 -4.45 -4.21
CA GLY A 146 -8.71 -5.41 -4.64
C GLY A 146 -10.11 -4.90 -4.34
N VAL A 147 -10.89 -4.61 -5.38
CA VAL A 147 -12.25 -4.10 -5.23
C VAL A 147 -13.26 -5.24 -5.40
N GLU A 148 -14.09 -5.50 -4.41
CA GLU A 148 -15.14 -6.53 -4.49
C GLU A 148 -16.04 -6.29 -5.70
N ALA A 149 -16.28 -7.31 -6.52
CA ALA A 149 -16.92 -7.16 -7.82
C ALA A 149 -18.46 -7.04 -7.77
N ASP A 150 -19.05 -6.84 -6.58
CA ASP A 150 -20.49 -6.87 -6.35
C ASP A 150 -21.04 -5.67 -5.53
N TYR A 151 -20.27 -4.59 -5.36
CA TYR A 151 -20.71 -3.40 -4.61
C TYR A 151 -20.52 -2.06 -5.34
N ASP A 152 -20.99 -1.00 -4.70
CA ASP A 152 -21.16 0.33 -5.32
C ASP A 152 -19.85 0.97 -5.81
N SER A 153 -18.73 0.79 -5.12
CA SER A 153 -17.46 1.39 -5.58
C SER A 153 -16.96 0.72 -6.85
N PHE A 154 -17.08 -0.60 -6.97
CA PHE A 154 -16.80 -1.31 -8.23
C PHE A 154 -17.69 -0.81 -9.37
N LYS A 155 -19.01 -0.75 -9.13
CA LYS A 155 -19.98 -0.26 -10.12
C LYS A 155 -19.63 1.17 -10.57
N ARG A 156 -19.36 2.08 -9.64
CA ARG A 156 -18.97 3.47 -9.96
C ARG A 156 -17.66 3.53 -10.75
N GLY A 157 -16.66 2.73 -10.39
CA GLY A 157 -15.40 2.64 -11.14
C GLY A 157 -15.64 2.21 -12.58
N ARG A 158 -16.40 1.13 -12.77
CA ARG A 158 -16.77 0.63 -14.12
C ARG A 158 -17.56 1.67 -14.92
N ASP A 159 -18.59 2.28 -14.32
CA ASP A 159 -19.44 3.27 -14.97
C ASP A 159 -18.64 4.56 -15.32
N ALA A 160 -17.56 4.86 -14.60
CA ALA A 160 -16.62 5.95 -14.87
C ALA A 160 -15.51 5.59 -15.88
N GLY A 161 -15.48 4.36 -16.39
CA GLY A 161 -14.47 3.89 -17.36
C GLY A 161 -13.11 3.55 -16.74
N THR A 162 -13.05 3.23 -15.45
CA THR A 162 -11.83 2.71 -14.81
C THR A 162 -11.44 1.37 -15.45
N ALA A 163 -10.17 1.26 -15.82
CA ALA A 163 -9.61 0.00 -16.31
C ALA A 163 -9.34 -0.94 -15.13
N PHE A 164 -9.95 -2.12 -15.17
CA PHE A 164 -9.59 -3.25 -14.31
C PHE A 164 -8.64 -4.18 -15.06
N ILE A 165 -7.92 -5.05 -14.34
CA ILE A 165 -7.10 -6.07 -14.98
C ILE A 165 -8.03 -7.03 -15.73
N GLU A 166 -7.71 -7.31 -16.99
CA GLU A 166 -8.55 -8.12 -17.88
C GLU A 166 -7.79 -9.30 -18.50
N TRP A 167 -8.50 -10.41 -18.70
CA TRP A 167 -8.06 -11.47 -19.60
C TRP A 167 -7.82 -10.92 -21.01
N PRO A 168 -6.79 -11.42 -21.72
CA PRO A 168 -6.50 -10.94 -23.07
C PRO A 168 -7.57 -11.40 -24.08
N ARG A 169 -8.30 -12.48 -23.78
CA ARG A 169 -9.35 -13.05 -24.65
C ARG A 169 -10.50 -13.63 -23.81
N MET A 170 -11.72 -13.59 -24.34
CA MET A 170 -12.93 -14.06 -23.67
C MET A 170 -12.94 -15.58 -23.42
N ASP A 171 -12.27 -16.37 -24.25
CA ASP A 171 -12.17 -17.83 -24.09
C ASP A 171 -11.29 -18.26 -22.91
N LEU A 172 -10.53 -17.33 -22.33
CA LEU A 172 -9.71 -17.56 -21.13
C LEU A 172 -10.44 -17.20 -19.84
N VAL A 173 -11.61 -16.59 -19.91
CA VAL A 173 -12.39 -16.20 -18.73
C VAL A 173 -12.94 -17.45 -18.04
N PRO A 174 -12.65 -17.68 -16.75
CA PRO A 174 -13.21 -18.81 -16.00
C PRO A 174 -14.71 -18.64 -15.77
N LYS A 175 -15.54 -19.13 -16.70
CA LYS A 175 -17.00 -18.93 -16.70
C LYS A 175 -17.70 -19.28 -15.38
N GLN A 176 -17.26 -20.35 -14.71
CA GLN A 176 -17.82 -20.77 -13.42
C GLN A 176 -17.68 -19.69 -12.34
N LEU A 177 -16.57 -18.96 -12.33
CA LEU A 177 -16.31 -17.87 -11.39
C LEU A 177 -17.01 -16.58 -11.84
N GLU A 178 -17.03 -16.30 -13.14
CA GLU A 178 -17.75 -15.14 -13.68
C GLU A 178 -19.25 -15.19 -13.39
N ASP A 179 -19.86 -16.38 -13.52
CA ASP A 179 -21.31 -16.56 -13.28
C ASP A 179 -21.74 -16.27 -11.84
N THR A 180 -20.82 -16.26 -10.87
CA THR A 180 -21.13 -15.89 -9.48
C THR A 180 -21.18 -14.38 -9.25
N TYR A 181 -20.67 -13.56 -10.18
CA TYR A 181 -20.58 -12.10 -10.03
C TYR A 181 -21.29 -11.39 -11.20
N PRO A 182 -22.59 -11.05 -11.05
CA PRO A 182 -23.39 -10.48 -12.13
C PRO A 182 -22.82 -9.19 -12.74
N MET A 183 -22.09 -8.38 -11.97
CA MET A 183 -21.55 -7.11 -12.47
C MET A 183 -20.36 -7.27 -13.43
N VAL A 184 -19.73 -8.44 -13.49
CA VAL A 184 -18.62 -8.72 -14.43
C VAL A 184 -19.02 -9.69 -15.53
N LYS A 185 -20.28 -10.14 -15.56
CA LYS A 185 -20.76 -11.09 -16.56
C LYS A 185 -20.67 -10.52 -17.98
N GLY A 186 -20.12 -11.31 -18.89
CA GLY A 186 -19.87 -10.93 -20.27
C GLY A 186 -18.67 -9.99 -20.43
N THR A 187 -17.78 -9.90 -19.44
CA THR A 187 -16.60 -9.03 -19.49
C THR A 187 -15.31 -9.85 -19.43
N LYS A 188 -14.17 -9.20 -19.69
CA LYS A 188 -12.84 -9.82 -19.51
C LYS A 188 -12.26 -9.54 -18.13
N ILE A 189 -12.98 -8.86 -17.24
CA ILE A 189 -12.46 -8.44 -15.93
C ILE A 189 -12.01 -9.67 -15.14
N MET A 190 -10.76 -9.67 -14.70
CA MET A 190 -10.21 -10.75 -13.88
C MET A 190 -10.75 -10.66 -12.46
N LEU A 191 -11.21 -11.80 -11.94
CA LEU A 191 -11.59 -11.96 -10.54
C LEU A 191 -10.45 -12.62 -9.77
N GLY A 192 -10.09 -12.02 -8.63
CA GLY A 192 -9.22 -12.64 -7.64
C GLY A 192 -9.91 -13.83 -6.97
N LYS A 193 -9.11 -14.71 -6.36
CA LYS A 193 -9.61 -15.76 -5.44
C LYS A 193 -9.47 -15.31 -4.00
#